data_AF-A0A2K4ZAP3-F1
#
_entry.id   AF-A0A2K4ZAP3-F1
#
_cell.length_a   1.000
_cell.length_b   1.000
_cell.length_c   1.000
_cell.angle_alpha   90.00
_cell.angle_beta   90.00
_cell.angle_gamma   90.00
#
_symmetry.space_group_name_H-M   'P 1'
#
loop_
_entity.id
_entity.type
_entity.pdbx_description
1 polymer ?
#
loop_
_entity_poly.entity_id
_entity_poly.type
_entity_poly.pdbx_seq_one_letter_code
_entity_poly.pdbx_strand_id
1 'polypeptide(L)'
;MKRYYLYGAGQNCKGVIKFFGAENITAIIDSDEKKNGKKFDGIPIVSLQQYIAQESNEEIIITSVLANKEIAEVLEFNGIRNYYKCPYMLTGFYENGKDIVDKLELKKYPEIVCCSCNPISESIEEEVKKKDSSIVFKYIDRDNLKEVNNKIPILVTNEDDEYIWKKLNRADGLENVIDINNIYRAKYGFINKDIVKFRDIHKGKRCFIIGNGPSLRYTDLEKLREEKEICFGCNRIYLAYPNTNWRPDYYVAVDHMIIQNDYAKILELGGIRFVRHSYCQVENWAKYGIYEFRGLACPSQQPQVSYDILEGIYMGNTVVYDALQIALYMGFQEIYLLGVDMTTGIRYEDEGSHFYKSPDTKENLGTSNSLEARKNLGYAAEEIAKSGWILRNATRGGELEEVPRVDFDLLF
;
A
#
# COMPACT_ATOMS: atom_id res chain seq x y z
N MET A 1 11.30 -10.59 -27.12
CA MET A 1 10.80 -9.83 -25.96
C MET A 1 11.29 -10.54 -24.72
N LYS A 2 11.85 -9.79 -23.76
CA LYS A 2 12.36 -10.33 -22.50
C LYS A 2 11.15 -10.82 -21.68
N ARG A 3 11.28 -11.98 -21.05
CA ARG A 3 10.24 -12.55 -20.17
C ARG A 3 10.74 -12.60 -18.74
N TYR A 4 9.80 -12.52 -17.80
CA TYR A 4 10.09 -12.42 -16.38
C TYR A 4 9.28 -13.43 -15.57
N TYR A 5 9.87 -13.86 -14.46
CA TYR A 5 9.13 -14.41 -13.34
C TYR A 5 8.88 -13.30 -12.33
N LEU A 6 7.73 -13.31 -11.68
CA LEU A 6 7.45 -12.41 -10.55
C LEU A 6 7.58 -13.20 -9.26
N TYR A 7 8.12 -12.64 -8.18
CA TYR A 7 8.10 -13.27 -6.85
C TYR A 7 7.14 -12.50 -5.92
N GLY A 8 6.07 -13.19 -5.50
CA GLY A 8 5.01 -12.70 -4.62
C GLY A 8 3.70 -12.43 -5.36
N ALA A 9 2.66 -13.23 -5.14
CA ALA A 9 1.31 -12.96 -5.66
C ALA A 9 0.53 -12.07 -4.70
N GLY A 10 1.00 -10.83 -4.52
CA GLY A 10 0.42 -9.83 -3.61
C GLY A 10 -0.12 -8.60 -4.34
N GLN A 11 -0.58 -7.60 -3.59
CA GLN A 11 -1.21 -6.40 -4.18
C GLN A 11 -0.30 -5.68 -5.18
N ASN A 12 1.00 -5.52 -4.88
CA ASN A 12 1.95 -4.84 -5.77
C ASN A 12 2.17 -5.60 -7.09
N CYS A 13 2.00 -6.92 -7.10
CA CYS A 13 2.15 -7.77 -8.28
C CYS A 13 1.25 -7.31 -9.44
N LYS A 14 0.04 -6.82 -9.15
CA LYS A 14 -0.86 -6.24 -10.18
C LYS A 14 -0.26 -5.02 -10.87
N GLY A 15 0.36 -4.13 -10.09
CA GLY A 15 1.06 -2.96 -10.63
C GLY A 15 2.23 -3.37 -11.52
N VAL A 16 2.99 -4.38 -11.10
CA VAL A 16 4.11 -4.93 -11.88
C VAL A 16 3.62 -5.56 -13.19
N ILE A 17 2.57 -6.39 -13.14
CA ILE A 17 1.96 -7.00 -14.34
C ILE A 17 1.49 -5.91 -15.32
N LYS A 18 0.84 -4.85 -14.82
CA LYS A 18 0.40 -3.73 -15.65
C LYS A 18 1.57 -3.01 -16.33
N PHE A 19 2.67 -2.79 -15.59
CA PHE A 19 3.85 -2.09 -16.11
C PHE A 19 4.59 -2.88 -17.20
N PHE A 20 4.87 -4.16 -16.93
CA PHE A 20 5.65 -5.01 -17.85
C PHE A 20 4.81 -5.68 -18.94
N GLY A 21 3.47 -5.70 -18.80
CA GLY A 21 2.57 -6.41 -19.69
C GLY A 21 2.46 -7.89 -19.32
N ALA A 22 1.23 -8.39 -19.18
CA ALA A 22 0.97 -9.77 -18.78
C ALA A 22 1.56 -10.80 -19.75
N GLU A 23 1.68 -10.44 -21.03
CA GLU A 23 2.30 -11.26 -22.08
C GLU A 23 3.81 -11.49 -21.88
N ASN A 24 4.47 -10.63 -21.09
CA ASN A 24 5.89 -10.76 -20.77
C ASN A 24 6.14 -11.46 -19.43
N ILE A 25 5.08 -11.93 -18.74
CA ILE A 25 5.20 -12.65 -17.47
C ILE A 25 4.99 -14.15 -17.68
N THR A 26 6.01 -14.94 -17.35
CA THR A 26 5.98 -16.40 -17.52
C THR A 26 5.15 -17.07 -16.42
N ALA A 27 5.45 -16.75 -15.15
CA ALA A 27 4.72 -17.23 -13.98
C ALA A 27 5.01 -16.35 -12.76
N ILE A 28 4.23 -16.56 -11.68
CA ILE A 28 4.45 -15.92 -10.39
C ILE A 28 4.92 -16.98 -9.39
N ILE A 29 6.09 -16.78 -8.80
CA ILE A 29 6.63 -17.56 -7.70
C ILE A 29 5.97 -17.08 -6.41
N ASP A 30 5.41 -17.97 -5.60
CA ASP A 30 4.91 -17.63 -4.26
C ASP A 30 5.31 -18.71 -3.25
N SER A 31 5.64 -18.29 -2.02
CA SER A 31 6.02 -19.18 -0.93
C SER A 31 4.82 -19.84 -0.26
N ASP A 32 3.61 -19.30 -0.43
CA ASP A 32 2.37 -19.90 0.08
C ASP A 32 1.95 -21.08 -0.80
N GLU A 33 2.18 -22.30 -0.31
CA GLU A 33 1.82 -23.54 -1.01
C GLU A 33 0.34 -23.61 -1.39
N LYS A 34 -0.55 -22.91 -0.66
CA LYS A 34 -1.99 -22.87 -0.99
C LYS A 34 -2.29 -22.09 -2.27
N LYS A 35 -1.34 -21.31 -2.77
CA LYS A 35 -1.45 -20.57 -4.03
C LYS A 35 -0.89 -21.35 -5.22
N ASN A 36 -0.02 -22.33 -5.01
CA ASN A 36 0.59 -23.11 -6.09
C ASN A 36 -0.47 -23.79 -6.96
N GLY A 37 -0.28 -23.73 -8.28
CA GLY A 37 -1.23 -24.27 -9.27
C GLY A 37 -2.48 -23.42 -9.51
N LYS A 38 -2.69 -22.34 -8.73
CA LYS A 38 -3.71 -21.33 -9.01
C LYS A 38 -3.18 -20.31 -10.03
N LYS A 39 -4.03 -19.33 -10.35
CA LYS A 39 -3.68 -18.19 -11.20
C LYS A 39 -3.89 -16.88 -10.45
N PHE A 40 -3.06 -15.90 -10.74
CA PHE A 40 -3.22 -14.51 -10.31
C PHE A 40 -3.29 -13.64 -11.57
N ASP A 41 -4.41 -12.95 -11.77
CA ASP A 41 -4.71 -12.20 -13.00
C ASP A 41 -4.45 -13.00 -14.29
N GLY A 42 -4.79 -14.30 -14.26
CA GLY A 42 -4.62 -15.22 -15.40
C GLY A 42 -3.23 -15.86 -15.53
N ILE A 43 -2.22 -15.38 -14.80
CA ILE A 43 -0.84 -15.87 -14.81
C ILE A 43 -0.69 -17.02 -13.80
N PRO A 44 -0.05 -18.16 -14.16
CA PRO A 44 0.11 -19.29 -13.27
C PRO A 44 1.01 -18.98 -12.07
N ILE A 45 0.65 -19.53 -10.90
CA ILE A 45 1.46 -19.47 -9.68
C ILE A 45 2.21 -20.79 -9.50
N VAL A 46 3.52 -20.71 -9.28
CA VAL A 46 4.45 -21.83 -9.13
C VAL A 46 5.28 -21.70 -7.85
N SER A 47 5.87 -22.81 -7.39
CA SER A 47 6.84 -22.78 -6.30
C SER A 47 8.24 -22.37 -6.79
N LEU A 48 9.09 -21.92 -5.88
CA LEU A 48 10.50 -21.65 -6.19
C LEU A 48 11.22 -22.91 -6.71
N GLN A 49 10.90 -24.08 -6.17
CA GLN A 49 11.47 -25.35 -6.63
C GLN A 49 11.08 -25.67 -8.06
N GLN A 50 9.84 -25.35 -8.47
CA GLN A 50 9.40 -25.51 -9.85
C GLN A 50 10.13 -24.55 -10.82
N TYR A 51 10.48 -23.34 -10.37
CA TYR A 51 11.34 -22.43 -11.13
C TYR A 51 12.76 -23.00 -11.28
N ILE A 52 13.36 -23.46 -10.18
CA ILE A 52 14.72 -24.03 -10.16
C ILE A 52 14.80 -25.27 -11.07
N ALA A 53 13.80 -26.16 -10.98
CA ALA A 53 13.76 -27.40 -11.76
C ALA A 53 13.63 -27.18 -13.28
N GLN A 54 13.20 -26.00 -13.71
CA GLN A 54 13.13 -25.64 -15.14
C GLN A 54 14.48 -25.18 -15.70
N GLU A 55 15.52 -25.01 -14.86
CA GLU A 55 16.82 -24.46 -15.24
C GLU A 55 16.69 -23.13 -16.01
N SER A 56 15.67 -22.34 -15.64
CA SER A 56 15.39 -21.04 -16.26
C SER A 56 16.44 -20.02 -15.85
N ASN A 57 16.90 -19.21 -16.82
CA ASN A 57 17.72 -18.02 -16.59
C ASN A 57 16.91 -16.72 -16.72
N GLU A 58 15.58 -16.81 -16.88
CA GLU A 58 14.71 -15.64 -16.91
C GLU A 58 14.82 -14.85 -15.59
N GLU A 59 14.83 -13.53 -15.69
CA GLU A 59 15.01 -12.65 -14.54
C GLU A 59 13.79 -12.68 -13.62
N ILE A 60 14.05 -12.68 -12.30
CA ILE A 60 13.00 -12.65 -11.27
C ILE A 60 12.78 -11.21 -10.81
N ILE A 61 11.55 -10.71 -10.91
CA ILE A 61 11.14 -9.42 -10.34
C ILE A 61 10.46 -9.69 -9.01
N ILE A 62 11.11 -9.31 -7.90
CA ILE A 62 10.53 -9.40 -6.56
C ILE A 62 9.48 -8.30 -6.42
N THR A 63 8.22 -8.69 -6.28
CA THR A 63 7.09 -7.74 -6.20
C THR A 63 6.66 -7.45 -4.77
N SER A 64 6.95 -8.36 -3.83
CA SER A 64 6.65 -8.17 -2.41
C SER A 64 7.56 -7.08 -1.84
N VAL A 65 6.98 -5.91 -1.54
CA VAL A 65 7.75 -4.78 -1.00
C VAL A 65 8.19 -5.03 0.45
N LEU A 66 7.33 -5.67 1.26
CA LEU A 66 7.61 -5.92 2.67
C LEU A 66 8.60 -7.05 2.89
N ALA A 67 8.56 -8.10 2.06
CA ALA A 67 9.41 -9.28 2.20
C ALA A 67 10.56 -9.30 1.18
N ASN A 68 10.89 -8.14 0.59
CA ASN A 68 11.83 -8.10 -0.55
C ASN A 68 13.22 -8.63 -0.16
N LYS A 69 13.65 -8.35 1.08
CA LYS A 69 14.98 -8.69 1.58
C LYS A 69 15.06 -10.17 1.88
N GLU A 70 14.07 -10.71 2.58
CA GLU A 70 13.97 -12.13 2.90
C GLU A 70 13.88 -12.97 1.61
N ILE A 71 13.10 -12.52 0.63
CA ILE A 71 13.03 -13.19 -0.68
C ILE A 71 14.38 -13.15 -1.38
N ALA A 72 15.07 -11.99 -1.40
CA ALA A 72 16.40 -11.86 -1.99
C ALA A 72 17.41 -12.82 -1.33
N GLU A 73 17.43 -12.92 0.00
CA GLU A 73 18.27 -13.86 0.74
C GLU A 73 17.97 -15.33 0.36
N VAL A 74 16.69 -15.68 0.21
CA VAL A 74 16.27 -17.02 -0.24
C VAL A 74 16.74 -17.29 -1.67
N LEU A 75 16.62 -16.33 -2.59
CA LEU A 75 17.08 -16.49 -3.97
C LEU A 75 18.60 -16.69 -4.01
N GLU A 76 19.35 -15.87 -3.28
CA GLU A 76 20.82 -15.95 -3.20
C GLU A 76 21.29 -17.28 -2.60
N PHE A 77 20.62 -17.76 -1.56
CA PHE A 77 20.90 -19.07 -0.97
C PHE A 77 20.75 -20.21 -1.98
N ASN A 78 19.82 -20.09 -2.93
CA ASN A 78 19.62 -21.04 -4.02
C ASN A 78 20.49 -20.74 -5.27
N GLY A 79 21.47 -19.82 -5.16
CA GLY A 79 22.37 -19.47 -6.25
C GLY A 79 21.76 -18.57 -7.34
N ILE A 80 20.55 -18.04 -7.12
CA ILE A 80 19.86 -17.17 -8.07
C ILE A 80 20.24 -15.71 -7.78
N ARG A 81 20.97 -15.09 -8.70
CA ARG A 81 21.41 -13.68 -8.60
C ARG A 81 20.80 -12.74 -9.63
N ASN A 82 20.10 -13.30 -10.62
CA ASN A 82 19.44 -12.52 -11.67
C ASN A 82 18.04 -12.11 -11.19
N TYR A 83 17.97 -11.15 -10.27
CA TYR A 83 16.72 -10.65 -9.72
C TYR A 83 16.74 -9.14 -9.53
N TYR A 84 15.54 -8.53 -9.54
CA TYR A 84 15.32 -7.12 -9.33
C TYR A 84 14.27 -6.89 -8.24
N LYS A 85 14.55 -5.98 -7.30
CA LYS A 85 13.57 -5.54 -6.28
C LYS A 85 12.70 -4.43 -6.84
N CYS A 86 11.45 -4.76 -7.13
CA CYS A 86 10.51 -3.81 -7.71
C CYS A 86 10.04 -2.78 -6.68
N PRO A 87 9.98 -1.48 -7.01
CA PRO A 87 9.33 -0.49 -6.16
C PRO A 87 7.81 -0.77 -6.04
N TYR A 88 7.17 -0.07 -5.10
CA TYR A 88 5.71 -0.12 -4.97
C TYR A 88 5.03 0.61 -6.13
N MET A 89 4.42 -0.12 -7.06
CA MET A 89 3.79 0.37 -8.28
C MET A 89 2.27 0.53 -8.18
N LEU A 90 1.60 -0.14 -7.23
CA LEU A 90 0.13 -0.22 -7.20
C LEU A 90 -0.60 1.14 -7.06
N THR A 91 0.00 2.11 -6.38
CA THR A 91 -0.56 3.46 -6.24
C THR A 91 -0.42 4.33 -7.49
N GLY A 92 0.01 3.75 -8.62
CA GLY A 92 -0.13 4.39 -9.93
C GLY A 92 0.92 5.42 -10.26
N PHE A 93 2.19 5.13 -9.95
CA PHE A 93 3.26 6.05 -10.32
C PHE A 93 3.39 6.06 -11.85
N TYR A 94 3.72 4.95 -12.52
CA TYR A 94 3.96 4.96 -13.97
C TYR A 94 3.36 3.73 -14.67
N GLU A 95 2.86 3.93 -15.89
CA GLU A 95 2.11 2.90 -16.64
C GLU A 95 2.98 1.90 -17.39
N ASN A 96 4.15 2.34 -17.87
CA ASN A 96 5.16 1.57 -18.61
C ASN A 96 6.38 2.48 -18.84
N GLY A 97 7.45 1.97 -19.45
CA GLY A 97 8.64 2.77 -19.79
C GLY A 97 8.34 4.01 -20.64
N LYS A 98 7.35 3.95 -21.54
CA LYS A 98 6.97 5.08 -22.40
C LYS A 98 6.40 6.23 -21.58
N ASP A 99 5.55 5.93 -20.60
CA ASP A 99 4.99 6.93 -19.67
C ASP A 99 6.12 7.67 -18.93
N ILE A 100 7.10 6.94 -18.41
CA ILE A 100 8.28 7.50 -17.73
C ILE A 100 9.05 8.43 -18.66
N VAL A 101 9.39 7.94 -19.86
CA VAL A 101 10.16 8.70 -20.85
C VAL A 101 9.45 10.01 -21.24
N ASP A 102 8.14 9.96 -21.44
CA ASP A 102 7.38 11.13 -21.87
C ASP A 102 7.13 12.12 -20.72
N LYS A 103 6.74 11.67 -19.51
CA LYS A 103 6.47 12.54 -18.34
C LYS A 103 7.71 13.14 -17.69
N LEU A 104 8.85 12.45 -17.77
CA LEU A 104 10.14 12.96 -17.26
C LEU A 104 10.95 13.67 -18.36
N GLU A 105 10.41 13.76 -19.57
CA GLU A 105 11.02 14.40 -20.73
C GLU A 105 12.46 13.90 -21.01
N LEU A 106 12.71 12.60 -20.81
CA LEU A 106 14.08 12.07 -20.80
C LEU A 106 14.83 12.28 -22.13
N LYS A 107 14.11 12.47 -23.22
CA LYS A 107 14.68 12.72 -24.57
C LYS A 107 15.41 14.06 -24.70
N LYS A 108 15.23 14.99 -23.76
CA LYS A 108 15.96 16.28 -23.81
C LYS A 108 17.44 16.12 -23.45
N TYR A 109 17.81 14.98 -22.88
CA TYR A 109 19.18 14.71 -22.47
C TYR A 109 19.91 13.91 -23.55
N PRO A 110 21.07 14.38 -24.03
CA PRO A 110 21.88 13.63 -24.99
C PRO A 110 22.56 12.41 -24.37
N GLU A 111 22.69 12.41 -23.04
CA GLU A 111 23.30 11.34 -22.26
C GLU A 111 22.53 11.16 -20.95
N ILE A 112 22.32 9.91 -20.55
CA ILE A 112 21.65 9.51 -19.32
C ILE A 112 22.47 8.42 -18.62
N VAL A 113 22.61 8.54 -17.30
CA VAL A 113 23.26 7.53 -16.46
C VAL A 113 22.21 6.81 -15.63
N CYS A 114 22.21 5.49 -15.62
CA CYS A 114 21.41 4.66 -14.75
C CYS A 114 22.27 4.11 -13.61
N CYS A 115 21.72 4.01 -12.40
CA CYS A 115 22.42 3.41 -11.26
C CYS A 115 22.67 1.91 -11.46
N SER A 116 21.68 1.19 -11.98
CA SER A 116 21.83 -0.21 -12.35
C SER A 116 21.18 -0.57 -13.68
N CYS A 117 21.68 -1.65 -14.30
CA CYS A 117 21.07 -2.27 -15.46
C CYS A 117 19.95 -3.22 -14.97
N ASN A 118 18.71 -2.74 -14.99
CA ASN A 118 17.56 -3.41 -14.41
C ASN A 118 16.33 -3.32 -15.33
N PRO A 119 15.27 -4.11 -15.10
CA PRO A 119 14.12 -4.16 -15.99
C PRO A 119 13.46 -2.81 -16.29
N ILE A 120 13.44 -1.88 -15.31
CA ILE A 120 12.86 -0.55 -15.52
C ILE A 120 13.81 0.33 -16.34
N SER A 121 15.11 0.35 -16.03
CA SER A 121 16.09 1.15 -16.77
C SER A 121 16.27 0.67 -18.21
N GLU A 122 16.23 -0.65 -18.45
CA GLU A 122 16.20 -1.24 -19.79
C GLU A 122 14.94 -0.82 -20.57
N SER A 123 13.75 -0.90 -19.94
CA SER A 123 12.50 -0.47 -20.57
C SER A 123 12.54 1.01 -20.96
N ILE A 124 13.12 1.86 -20.12
CA ILE A 124 13.33 3.29 -20.41
C ILE A 124 14.31 3.46 -21.57
N GLU A 125 15.45 2.78 -21.56
CA GLU A 125 16.46 2.86 -22.62
C GLU A 125 15.87 2.43 -23.97
N GLU A 126 15.11 1.33 -24.02
CA GLU A 126 14.43 0.87 -25.23
C GLU A 126 13.44 1.93 -25.76
N GLU A 127 12.63 2.53 -24.90
CA GLU A 127 11.64 3.54 -25.29
C GLU A 127 12.26 4.87 -25.72
N VAL A 128 13.39 5.26 -25.15
CA VAL A 128 14.17 6.41 -25.61
C VAL A 128 14.78 6.10 -26.98
N LYS A 129 15.48 4.96 -27.12
CA LYS A 129 16.20 4.59 -28.36
C LYS A 129 15.28 4.31 -29.55
N LYS A 130 14.04 3.87 -29.32
CA LYS A 130 13.01 3.79 -30.37
C LYS A 130 12.73 5.14 -31.04
N LYS A 131 12.89 6.24 -30.30
CA LYS A 131 12.58 7.60 -30.76
C LYS A 131 13.83 8.36 -31.19
N ASP A 132 14.93 8.20 -30.46
CA ASP A 132 16.23 8.78 -30.80
C ASP A 132 17.36 7.85 -30.35
N SER A 133 17.96 7.15 -31.33
CA SER A 133 19.05 6.20 -31.10
C SER A 133 20.40 6.87 -30.82
N SER A 134 20.51 8.19 -30.94
CA SER A 134 21.74 8.93 -30.66
C SER A 134 21.96 9.21 -29.18
N ILE A 135 20.92 9.09 -28.35
CA ILE A 135 21.00 9.30 -26.91
C ILE A 135 21.80 8.16 -26.26
N VAL A 136 22.80 8.53 -25.48
CA VAL A 136 23.72 7.59 -24.84
C VAL A 136 23.21 7.20 -23.46
N PHE A 137 23.16 5.90 -23.18
CA PHE A 137 22.91 5.37 -21.85
C PHE A 137 24.20 4.76 -21.28
N LYS A 138 24.51 5.10 -20.04
CA LYS A 138 25.58 4.49 -19.25
C LYS A 138 25.04 3.94 -17.95
N TYR A 139 25.72 2.96 -17.38
CA TYR A 139 25.29 2.21 -16.23
C TYR A 139 26.42 2.14 -15.21
N ILE A 140 26.17 2.63 -14.00
CA ILE A 140 27.20 2.70 -12.95
C ILE A 140 27.75 1.31 -12.62
N ASP A 141 26.88 0.34 -12.41
CA ASP A 141 27.22 -1.04 -12.05
C ASP A 141 27.87 -1.82 -13.20
N ARG A 142 27.28 -1.76 -14.40
CA ARG A 142 27.69 -2.53 -15.58
C ARG A 142 28.95 -1.96 -16.21
N ASP A 143 29.04 -0.63 -16.32
CA ASP A 143 30.17 0.05 -16.96
C ASP A 143 31.28 0.39 -15.93
N ASN A 144 31.12 -0.03 -14.66
CA ASN A 144 32.07 0.17 -13.55
C ASN A 144 32.50 1.64 -13.38
N LEU A 145 31.54 2.55 -13.46
CA LEU A 145 31.80 3.98 -13.36
C LEU A 145 32.23 4.33 -11.93
N LYS A 146 33.40 4.93 -11.80
CA LYS A 146 33.95 5.35 -10.50
C LYS A 146 33.51 6.76 -10.10
N GLU A 147 33.16 7.58 -11.08
CA GLU A 147 32.69 8.95 -10.93
C GLU A 147 31.66 9.25 -12.02
N VAL A 148 30.68 10.10 -11.70
CA VAL A 148 29.65 10.54 -12.64
C VAL A 148 29.65 12.07 -12.66
N ASN A 149 29.66 12.65 -13.87
CA ASN A 149 29.54 14.09 -14.03
C ASN A 149 28.19 14.57 -13.49
N ASN A 150 28.23 15.51 -12.55
CA ASN A 150 27.04 15.98 -11.85
C ASN A 150 26.01 16.72 -12.71
N LYS A 151 26.37 17.05 -13.95
CA LYS A 151 25.47 17.67 -14.93
C LYS A 151 24.66 16.65 -15.73
N ILE A 152 25.00 15.37 -15.70
CA ILE A 152 24.29 14.32 -16.44
C ILE A 152 23.14 13.79 -15.56
N PRO A 153 21.93 13.58 -16.11
CA PRO A 153 20.84 13.00 -15.34
C PRO A 153 21.18 11.58 -14.88
N ILE A 154 20.97 11.32 -13.59
CA ILE A 154 21.14 10.01 -12.96
C ILE A 154 19.77 9.43 -12.64
N LEU A 155 19.39 8.34 -13.29
CA LEU A 155 18.12 7.63 -13.05
C LEU A 155 18.25 6.67 -11.86
N VAL A 156 17.30 6.80 -10.93
CA VAL A 156 17.10 5.91 -9.79
C VAL A 156 15.72 5.25 -9.93
N THR A 157 15.69 3.91 -10.04
CA THR A 157 14.43 3.16 -10.25
C THR A 157 13.91 2.48 -8.98
N ASN A 158 14.77 2.19 -8.01
CA ASN A 158 14.42 1.56 -6.73
C ASN A 158 15.39 1.94 -5.58
N GLU A 159 15.24 1.30 -4.42
CA GLU A 159 16.09 1.52 -3.24
C GLU A 159 17.54 1.06 -3.43
N ASP A 160 17.78 -0.01 -4.19
CA ASP A 160 19.13 -0.49 -4.47
C ASP A 160 19.89 0.54 -5.33
N ASP A 161 19.22 1.13 -6.32
CA ASP A 161 19.73 2.25 -7.11
C ASP A 161 20.05 3.47 -6.25
N GLU A 162 19.19 3.79 -5.28
CA GLU A 162 19.42 4.88 -4.34
C GLU A 162 20.69 4.63 -3.51
N TYR A 163 20.93 3.38 -3.09
CA TYR A 163 22.14 2.99 -2.37
C TYR A 163 23.40 3.07 -3.25
N ILE A 164 23.34 2.57 -4.49
CA ILE A 164 24.45 2.66 -5.47
C ILE A 164 24.84 4.12 -5.69
N TRP A 165 23.83 4.95 -5.94
CA TRP A 165 23.96 6.38 -6.12
C TRP A 165 24.64 7.05 -4.91
N LYS A 166 24.10 6.84 -3.70
CA LYS A 166 24.64 7.42 -2.47
C LYS A 166 26.08 6.98 -2.20
N LYS A 167 26.47 5.76 -2.57
CA LYS A 167 27.84 5.25 -2.36
C LYS A 167 28.86 5.92 -3.29
N LEU A 168 28.47 6.25 -4.52
CA LEU A 168 29.33 7.00 -5.44
C LEU A 168 29.57 8.44 -4.96
N ASN A 169 28.61 9.02 -4.25
CA ASN A 169 28.68 10.41 -3.85
C ASN A 169 29.25 10.59 -2.44
N ARG A 170 30.52 11.01 -2.33
CA ARG A 170 31.15 11.33 -1.03
C ARG A 170 30.84 12.74 -0.51
N ALA A 171 30.18 13.59 -1.29
CA ALA A 171 29.84 14.96 -0.90
C ALA A 171 28.47 15.37 -1.46
N ASP A 172 27.59 15.90 -0.62
CA ASP A 172 26.29 16.46 -1.00
C ASP A 172 26.42 17.40 -2.22
N GLY A 173 25.63 17.22 -3.29
CA GLY A 173 25.61 18.21 -4.39
C GLY A 173 25.39 17.74 -5.83
N LEU A 174 24.67 16.64 -6.04
CA LEU A 174 24.32 16.19 -7.39
C LEU A 174 22.89 16.63 -7.70
N GLU A 175 22.76 17.76 -8.41
CA GLU A 175 21.48 18.44 -8.68
C GLU A 175 20.57 17.66 -9.66
N ASN A 176 21.12 16.72 -10.43
CA ASN A 176 20.44 16.07 -11.56
C ASN A 176 20.04 14.60 -11.29
N VAL A 177 19.78 14.24 -10.04
CA VAL A 177 19.20 12.93 -9.71
C VAL A 177 17.72 12.92 -10.09
N ILE A 178 17.36 12.01 -10.98
CA ILE A 178 15.99 11.74 -11.40
C ILE A 178 15.55 10.45 -10.68
N ASP A 179 15.11 10.63 -9.44
CA ASP A 179 14.40 9.58 -8.71
C ASP A 179 12.98 9.48 -9.24
N ILE A 180 12.74 8.44 -10.04
CA ILE A 180 11.48 8.24 -10.74
C ILE A 180 10.34 8.13 -9.73
N ASN A 181 10.51 7.31 -8.69
CA ASN A 181 9.48 7.11 -7.70
C ASN A 181 9.11 8.44 -7.02
N ASN A 182 10.10 9.16 -6.50
CA ASN A 182 9.88 10.42 -5.78
C ASN A 182 9.23 11.49 -6.66
N ILE A 183 9.70 11.67 -7.90
CA ILE A 183 9.10 12.64 -8.82
C ILE A 183 7.65 12.29 -9.11
N TYR A 184 7.37 11.02 -9.39
CA TYR A 184 6.01 10.58 -9.65
C TYR A 184 5.10 10.73 -8.44
N ARG A 185 5.60 10.40 -7.24
CA ARG A 185 4.85 10.62 -6.00
C ARG A 185 4.47 12.09 -5.83
N ALA A 186 5.40 13.00 -6.12
CA ALA A 186 5.22 14.43 -5.90
C ALA A 186 4.36 15.11 -6.99
N LYS A 187 4.53 14.72 -8.26
CA LYS A 187 3.94 15.45 -9.40
C LYS A 187 2.72 14.78 -10.03
N TYR A 188 2.63 13.46 -9.94
CA TYR A 188 1.67 12.67 -10.71
C TYR A 188 0.81 11.75 -9.84
N GLY A 189 0.93 11.84 -8.51
CA GLY A 189 0.10 11.07 -7.62
C GLY A 189 -1.38 11.45 -7.72
N PHE A 190 -2.24 10.48 -7.44
CA PHE A 190 -3.69 10.67 -7.43
C PHE A 190 -4.12 11.74 -6.41
N ILE A 191 -4.98 12.67 -6.82
CA ILE A 191 -5.58 13.70 -5.96
C ILE A 191 -7.08 13.77 -6.24
N ASN A 192 -7.89 13.53 -5.21
CA ASN A 192 -9.33 13.76 -5.25
C ASN A 192 -9.68 15.10 -4.59
N LYS A 193 -9.93 16.11 -5.43
CA LYS A 193 -10.24 17.47 -4.95
C LYS A 193 -11.57 17.57 -4.21
N ASP A 194 -12.51 16.65 -4.44
CA ASP A 194 -13.83 16.69 -3.80
C ASP A 194 -13.77 16.40 -2.30
N ILE A 195 -12.66 15.83 -1.82
CA ILE A 195 -12.44 15.55 -0.40
C ILE A 195 -12.27 16.82 0.44
N VAL A 196 -11.90 17.95 -0.17
CA VAL A 196 -11.69 19.23 0.54
C VAL A 196 -12.86 19.65 1.41
N LYS A 197 -14.09 19.26 1.03
CA LYS A 197 -15.32 19.59 1.77
C LYS A 197 -15.45 18.92 3.13
N PHE A 198 -14.64 17.90 3.42
CA PHE A 198 -14.67 17.21 4.71
C PHE A 198 -13.73 17.84 5.75
N ARG A 199 -12.87 18.78 5.35
CA ARG A 199 -11.92 19.43 6.25
C ARG A 199 -12.65 20.12 7.40
N ASP A 200 -12.26 19.79 8.62
CA ASP A 200 -12.73 20.41 9.87
C ASP A 200 -14.25 20.42 10.11
N ILE A 201 -15.05 19.62 9.40
CA ILE A 201 -16.52 19.64 9.56
C ILE A 201 -17.00 19.14 10.92
N HIS A 202 -16.14 18.45 11.67
CA HIS A 202 -16.38 17.94 13.03
C HIS A 202 -15.41 18.51 14.05
N LYS A 203 -14.88 19.71 13.82
CA LYS A 203 -13.92 20.36 14.70
C LYS A 203 -14.36 20.32 16.17
N GLY A 204 -13.50 19.75 17.01
CA GLY A 204 -13.69 19.68 18.47
C GLY A 204 -14.72 18.66 18.95
N LYS A 205 -15.25 17.82 18.07
CA LYS A 205 -16.10 16.68 18.45
C LYS A 205 -15.27 15.44 18.74
N ARG A 206 -15.94 14.44 19.32
CA ARG A 206 -15.44 13.07 19.43
C ARG A 206 -16.01 12.14 18.36
N CYS A 207 -15.31 11.07 18.04
CA CYS A 207 -15.81 9.97 17.21
C CYS A 207 -15.27 8.61 17.64
N PHE A 208 -15.91 7.56 17.14
CA PHE A 208 -15.47 6.17 17.29
C PHE A 208 -15.03 5.58 15.94
N ILE A 209 -13.91 4.87 15.95
CA ILE A 209 -13.44 4.07 14.81
C ILE A 209 -13.64 2.59 15.15
N ILE A 210 -14.49 1.95 14.36
CA ILE A 210 -15.00 0.61 14.61
C ILE A 210 -14.24 -0.38 13.72
N GLY A 211 -13.43 -1.21 14.37
CA GLY A 211 -12.80 -2.38 13.76
C GLY A 211 -13.76 -3.57 13.66
N ASN A 212 -13.21 -4.76 13.42
CA ASN A 212 -13.99 -5.99 13.25
C ASN A 212 -13.49 -7.11 14.18
N GLY A 213 -12.73 -6.78 15.22
CA GLY A 213 -12.14 -7.77 16.11
C GLY A 213 -13.18 -8.52 16.95
N PRO A 214 -12.85 -9.72 17.45
CA PRO A 214 -13.81 -10.63 18.07
C PRO A 214 -14.33 -10.16 19.43
N SER A 215 -13.67 -9.20 20.09
CA SER A 215 -14.18 -8.62 21.34
C SER A 215 -15.34 -7.64 21.15
N LEU A 216 -15.61 -7.20 19.91
CA LEU A 216 -16.74 -6.35 19.59
C LEU A 216 -18.06 -7.11 19.73
N ARG A 217 -19.08 -6.46 20.30
CA ARG A 217 -20.42 -7.04 20.44
C ARG A 217 -21.45 -6.20 19.71
N TYR A 218 -22.51 -6.84 19.21
CA TYR A 218 -23.64 -6.11 18.61
C TYR A 218 -24.27 -5.08 19.57
N THR A 219 -24.29 -5.38 20.88
CA THR A 219 -24.78 -4.45 21.90
C THR A 219 -23.90 -3.20 22.03
N ASP A 220 -22.60 -3.30 21.75
CA ASP A 220 -21.72 -2.13 21.77
C ASP A 220 -22.03 -1.19 20.58
N LEU A 221 -22.39 -1.77 19.42
CA LEU A 221 -22.85 -1.01 18.25
C LEU A 221 -24.21 -0.33 18.49
N GLU A 222 -25.15 -1.04 19.11
CA GLU A 222 -26.45 -0.45 19.49
C GLU A 222 -26.27 0.69 20.50
N LYS A 223 -25.36 0.54 21.48
CA LYS A 223 -25.06 1.62 22.43
C LYS A 223 -24.56 2.88 21.72
N LEU A 224 -23.61 2.75 20.78
CA LEU A 224 -23.15 3.88 19.97
C LEU A 224 -24.29 4.54 19.18
N ARG A 225 -25.23 3.74 18.64
CA ARG A 225 -26.41 4.24 17.93
C ARG A 225 -27.35 5.02 18.86
N GLU A 226 -27.61 4.50 20.05
CA GLU A 226 -28.50 5.11 21.05
C GLU A 226 -27.95 6.47 21.53
N GLU A 227 -26.64 6.53 21.75
CA GLU A 227 -25.92 7.74 22.16
C GLU A 227 -25.64 8.72 21.00
N LYS A 228 -25.96 8.31 19.76
CA LYS A 228 -25.78 9.09 18.52
C LYS A 228 -24.33 9.51 18.29
N GLU A 229 -23.39 8.63 18.63
CA GLU A 229 -21.97 8.84 18.41
C GLU A 229 -21.63 8.79 16.92
N ILE A 230 -20.72 9.68 16.50
CA ILE A 230 -20.23 9.68 15.12
C ILE A 230 -19.25 8.53 14.95
N CYS A 231 -19.49 7.66 13.97
CA CYS A 231 -18.71 6.45 13.82
C CYS A 231 -18.12 6.25 12.42
N PHE A 232 -16.87 5.77 12.39
CA PHE A 232 -16.20 5.23 11.21
C PHE A 232 -16.28 3.70 11.24
N GLY A 233 -16.85 3.08 10.20
CA GLY A 233 -16.92 1.63 10.06
C GLY A 233 -15.90 1.11 9.04
N CYS A 234 -15.11 0.11 9.40
CA CYS A 234 -13.98 -0.33 8.59
C CYS A 234 -14.23 -1.63 7.80
N ASN A 235 -13.81 -1.67 6.53
CA ASN A 235 -13.82 -2.84 5.64
C ASN A 235 -15.15 -3.60 5.70
N ARG A 236 -15.17 -4.86 6.16
CA ARG A 236 -16.36 -5.71 6.10
C ARG A 236 -17.32 -5.57 7.29
N ILE A 237 -17.28 -4.44 8.00
CA ILE A 237 -18.21 -4.14 9.10
C ILE A 237 -19.69 -4.27 8.69
N TYR A 238 -20.01 -4.12 7.41
CA TYR A 238 -21.37 -4.31 6.89
C TYR A 238 -21.90 -5.74 7.05
N LEU A 239 -21.04 -6.73 7.28
CA LEU A 239 -21.47 -8.11 7.60
C LEU A 239 -22.21 -8.19 8.94
N ALA A 240 -22.04 -7.19 9.82
CA ALA A 240 -22.77 -7.08 11.07
C ALA A 240 -24.22 -6.62 10.90
N TYR A 241 -24.54 -5.92 9.80
CA TYR A 241 -25.81 -5.22 9.60
C TYR A 241 -27.09 -6.06 9.71
N PRO A 242 -27.11 -7.37 9.42
CA PRO A 242 -28.28 -8.21 9.70
C PRO A 242 -28.61 -8.37 11.19
N ASN A 243 -27.64 -8.13 12.08
CA ASN A 243 -27.77 -8.35 13.53
C ASN A 243 -27.85 -7.04 14.34
N THR A 244 -27.80 -5.88 13.68
CA THR A 244 -27.83 -4.56 14.33
C THR A 244 -28.44 -3.50 13.42
N ASN A 245 -29.14 -2.54 14.01
CA ASN A 245 -29.65 -1.34 13.34
C ASN A 245 -28.59 -0.24 13.21
N TRP A 246 -27.44 -0.38 13.88
CA TRP A 246 -26.34 0.58 13.79
C TRP A 246 -25.77 0.63 12.36
N ARG A 247 -25.46 1.85 11.90
CA ARG A 247 -24.75 2.12 10.65
C ARG A 247 -23.71 3.21 10.94
N PRO A 248 -22.50 3.14 10.37
CA PRO A 248 -21.52 4.19 10.52
C PRO A 248 -21.91 5.44 9.70
N ASP A 249 -21.52 6.61 10.16
CA ASP A 249 -21.59 7.86 9.41
C ASP A 249 -20.59 7.86 8.24
N TYR A 250 -19.43 7.24 8.48
CA TYR A 250 -18.34 7.14 7.53
C TYR A 250 -17.92 5.69 7.36
N TYR A 251 -17.95 5.19 6.14
CA TYR A 251 -17.41 3.87 5.83
C TYR A 251 -16.02 3.99 5.22
N VAL A 252 -15.06 3.14 5.62
CA VAL A 252 -13.68 3.18 5.12
C VAL A 252 -13.27 1.81 4.60
N ALA A 253 -12.89 1.71 3.33
CA ALA A 253 -12.35 0.50 2.70
C ALA A 253 -10.97 0.77 2.08
N VAL A 254 -10.00 -0.10 2.36
CA VAL A 254 -8.61 0.14 1.93
C VAL A 254 -7.93 -1.05 1.28
N ASP A 255 -8.43 -2.25 1.54
CA ASP A 255 -7.85 -3.45 0.98
C ASP A 255 -8.33 -3.63 -0.47
N HIS A 256 -7.41 -3.70 -1.42
CA HIS A 256 -7.74 -3.87 -2.83
C HIS A 256 -8.62 -5.11 -3.05
N MET A 257 -8.29 -6.25 -2.44
CA MET A 257 -9.05 -7.48 -2.67
C MET A 257 -10.47 -7.35 -2.13
N ILE A 258 -10.65 -6.73 -0.96
CA ILE A 258 -11.98 -6.43 -0.42
C ILE A 258 -12.73 -5.47 -1.35
N ILE A 259 -12.11 -4.36 -1.76
CA ILE A 259 -12.75 -3.38 -2.66
C ILE A 259 -13.19 -4.03 -3.97
N GLN A 260 -12.36 -4.92 -4.53
CA GLN A 260 -12.66 -5.64 -5.75
C GLN A 260 -13.76 -6.70 -5.57
N ASN A 261 -13.64 -7.56 -4.55
CA ASN A 261 -14.57 -8.67 -4.34
C ASN A 261 -15.95 -8.18 -3.90
N ASP A 262 -15.99 -7.12 -3.10
CA ASP A 262 -17.19 -6.57 -2.50
C ASP A 262 -17.66 -5.28 -3.19
N TYR A 263 -17.18 -5.00 -4.41
CA TYR A 263 -17.48 -3.77 -5.16
C TYR A 263 -18.99 -3.43 -5.19
N ALA A 264 -19.81 -4.38 -5.66
CA ALA A 264 -21.26 -4.20 -5.75
C ALA A 264 -21.87 -3.92 -4.37
N LYS A 265 -21.34 -4.57 -3.33
CA LYS A 265 -21.81 -4.37 -1.96
C LYS A 265 -21.46 -2.98 -1.45
N ILE A 266 -20.24 -2.51 -1.70
CA ILE A 266 -19.76 -1.18 -1.32
C ILE A 266 -20.60 -0.09 -2.01
N LEU A 267 -21.02 -0.30 -3.27
CA LEU A 267 -21.93 0.63 -3.97
C LEU A 267 -23.31 0.72 -3.32
N GLU A 268 -23.85 -0.40 -2.84
CA GLU A 268 -25.16 -0.46 -2.18
C GLU A 268 -25.18 0.16 -0.78
N LEU A 269 -24.02 0.29 -0.13
CA LEU A 269 -23.94 0.93 1.19
C LEU A 269 -24.46 2.38 1.10
N GLY A 270 -25.19 2.82 2.11
CA GLY A 270 -25.57 4.23 2.23
C GLY A 270 -24.43 5.10 2.76
N GLY A 271 -24.63 6.42 2.73
CA GLY A 271 -23.74 7.37 3.41
C GLY A 271 -22.44 7.69 2.68
N ILE A 272 -21.53 8.35 3.43
CA ILE A 272 -20.22 8.78 2.94
C ILE A 272 -19.23 7.63 3.08
N ARG A 273 -18.53 7.34 1.98
CA ARG A 273 -17.57 6.24 1.90
C ARG A 273 -16.22 6.79 1.47
N PHE A 274 -15.17 6.40 2.18
CA PHE A 274 -13.79 6.65 1.81
C PHE A 274 -13.17 5.34 1.32
N VAL A 275 -12.60 5.36 0.12
CA VAL A 275 -12.01 4.17 -0.50
C VAL A 275 -10.56 4.48 -0.85
N ARG A 276 -9.62 3.61 -0.49
CA ARG A 276 -8.23 3.83 -0.90
C ARG A 276 -8.12 3.63 -2.41
N HIS A 277 -7.59 4.64 -3.11
CA HIS A 277 -7.39 4.61 -4.55
C HIS A 277 -6.45 3.46 -4.94
N SER A 278 -6.86 2.70 -5.96
CA SER A 278 -6.01 1.71 -6.62
C SER A 278 -6.01 1.97 -8.13
N TYR A 279 -4.83 2.19 -8.72
CA TYR A 279 -4.69 2.66 -10.11
C TYR A 279 -5.12 1.62 -11.16
N CYS A 280 -5.46 0.41 -10.70
CA CYS A 280 -5.96 -0.69 -11.53
C CYS A 280 -7.48 -0.66 -11.69
N GLN A 281 -8.21 0.15 -10.92
CA GLN A 281 -9.67 0.23 -10.95
C GLN A 281 -10.10 1.68 -11.13
N VAL A 282 -10.25 2.11 -12.39
CA VAL A 282 -10.88 3.40 -12.71
C VAL A 282 -12.36 3.14 -12.98
N GLU A 283 -13.09 2.73 -11.94
CA GLU A 283 -14.54 2.86 -11.94
C GLU A 283 -14.87 4.28 -11.49
N ASN A 284 -15.85 4.92 -12.14
CA ASN A 284 -16.21 6.30 -11.80
C ASN A 284 -17.04 6.32 -10.51
N TRP A 285 -16.36 6.33 -9.37
CA TRP A 285 -16.94 6.41 -8.02
C TRP A 285 -17.71 7.71 -7.75
N ALA A 286 -17.45 8.77 -8.51
CA ALA A 286 -17.93 10.13 -8.25
C ALA A 286 -19.46 10.26 -8.19
N LYS A 287 -20.22 9.27 -8.68
CA LYS A 287 -21.69 9.27 -8.68
C LYS A 287 -22.34 8.72 -7.40
N TYR A 288 -21.57 8.17 -6.45
CA TYR A 288 -22.14 7.36 -5.36
C TYR A 288 -21.76 7.83 -3.95
N GLY A 289 -21.34 9.07 -3.73
CA GLY A 289 -20.92 9.49 -2.38
C GLY A 289 -19.69 8.72 -1.85
N ILE A 290 -18.88 8.24 -2.79
CA ILE A 290 -17.62 7.55 -2.56
C ILE A 290 -16.49 8.50 -2.90
N TYR A 291 -15.54 8.63 -1.99
CA TYR A 291 -14.41 9.54 -2.08
C TYR A 291 -13.13 8.75 -1.99
N GLU A 292 -12.43 8.67 -3.11
CA GLU A 292 -11.14 8.01 -3.14
C GLU A 292 -10.05 8.86 -2.52
N PHE A 293 -9.16 8.24 -1.74
CA PHE A 293 -7.98 8.90 -1.19
C PHE A 293 -6.72 8.12 -1.52
N ARG A 294 -5.59 8.82 -1.56
CA ARG A 294 -4.30 8.23 -1.90
C ARG A 294 -3.64 7.59 -0.68
N GLY A 295 -3.13 6.36 -0.82
CA GLY A 295 -2.24 5.73 0.15
C GLY A 295 -0.76 6.12 -0.07
N LEU A 296 -0.03 6.35 1.02
CA LEU A 296 1.40 6.68 1.05
C LEU A 296 2.16 5.59 1.81
N ALA A 297 3.29 5.16 1.27
CA ALA A 297 4.22 4.33 2.02
C ALA A 297 5.00 5.18 3.04
N CYS A 298 5.28 4.61 4.21
CA CYS A 298 6.10 5.25 5.23
C CYS A 298 7.59 5.30 4.79
N PRO A 299 8.24 6.48 4.81
CA PRO A 299 9.67 6.60 4.53
C PRO A 299 10.49 5.78 5.52
N SER A 300 11.47 5.01 5.02
CA SER A 300 12.43 4.25 5.85
C SER A 300 11.79 3.36 6.94
N GLN A 301 10.56 2.88 6.72
CA GLN A 301 9.78 2.10 7.70
C GLN A 301 9.48 2.83 9.03
N GLN A 302 9.56 4.16 9.04
CA GLN A 302 9.20 4.97 10.20
C GLN A 302 7.72 5.41 10.10
N PRO A 303 6.90 5.15 11.14
CA PRO A 303 5.52 5.61 11.17
C PRO A 303 5.38 7.12 10.92
N GLN A 304 4.32 7.53 10.22
CA GLN A 304 3.98 8.92 9.95
C GLN A 304 2.46 9.11 10.07
N VAL A 305 2.02 10.31 10.45
CA VAL A 305 0.59 10.69 10.52
C VAL A 305 0.35 11.81 9.52
N SER A 306 -0.63 11.62 8.64
CA SER A 306 -1.10 12.68 7.75
C SER A 306 -2.24 13.46 8.42
N TYR A 307 -2.13 14.79 8.35
CA TYR A 307 -3.20 15.72 8.73
C TYR A 307 -3.88 16.36 7.51
N ASP A 308 -3.42 16.07 6.29
CA ASP A 308 -4.03 16.53 5.04
C ASP A 308 -4.17 15.37 4.05
N ILE A 309 -5.37 14.80 4.00
CA ILE A 309 -5.64 13.62 3.15
C ILE A 309 -5.66 13.95 1.65
N LEU A 310 -5.58 15.24 1.27
CA LEU A 310 -5.34 15.66 -0.12
C LEU A 310 -3.93 15.27 -0.61
N GLU A 311 -2.94 15.32 0.30
CA GLU A 311 -1.56 14.88 0.02
C GLU A 311 -1.44 13.35 0.10
N GLY A 312 -2.35 12.71 0.84
CA GLY A 312 -2.48 11.27 1.00
C GLY A 312 -2.42 10.85 2.46
N ILE A 313 -2.59 9.55 2.68
CA ILE A 313 -2.67 8.90 3.99
C ILE A 313 -1.55 7.89 4.11
N TYR A 314 -0.78 7.95 5.19
CA TYR A 314 0.27 6.96 5.43
C TYR A 314 -0.35 5.62 5.82
N MET A 315 0.08 4.56 5.14
CA MET A 315 -0.41 3.20 5.39
C MET A 315 0.19 2.64 6.68
N GLY A 316 -0.66 2.24 7.63
CA GLY A 316 -0.23 1.75 8.94
C GLY A 316 -0.51 0.26 9.19
N ASN A 317 -0.54 -0.57 8.13
CA ASN A 317 -0.88 -2.01 8.19
C ASN A 317 -2.29 -2.35 8.71
N THR A 318 -3.15 -1.35 8.93
CA THR A 318 -4.56 -1.54 9.30
C THR A 318 -5.42 -0.40 8.77
N VAL A 319 -6.64 -0.72 8.32
CA VAL A 319 -7.66 0.26 7.92
C VAL A 319 -8.01 1.26 9.02
N VAL A 320 -7.85 0.86 10.28
CA VAL A 320 -8.07 1.74 11.44
C VAL A 320 -7.13 2.94 11.41
N TYR A 321 -5.90 2.76 10.92
CA TYR A 321 -4.90 3.82 10.81
C TYR A 321 -5.25 4.83 9.71
N ASP A 322 -5.84 4.37 8.61
CA ASP A 322 -6.38 5.25 7.57
C ASP A 322 -7.60 6.02 8.08
N ALA A 323 -8.55 5.33 8.72
CA ALA A 323 -9.73 5.96 9.30
C ALA A 323 -9.37 7.02 10.35
N LEU A 324 -8.32 6.78 11.15
CA LEU A 324 -7.77 7.74 12.10
C LEU A 324 -7.32 9.03 11.41
N GLN A 325 -6.53 8.93 10.35
CA GLN A 325 -6.04 10.10 9.61
C GLN A 325 -7.18 10.85 8.89
N ILE A 326 -8.20 10.13 8.40
CA ILE A 326 -9.42 10.74 7.87
C ILE A 326 -10.15 11.51 8.99
N ALA A 327 -10.32 10.91 10.17
CA ALA A 327 -10.99 11.56 11.30
C ALA A 327 -10.25 12.84 11.75
N LEU A 328 -8.92 12.79 11.82
CA LEU A 328 -8.10 13.96 12.15
C LEU A 328 -8.28 15.09 11.12
N TYR A 329 -8.29 14.77 9.82
CA TYR A 329 -8.57 15.75 8.75
C TYR A 329 -9.96 16.38 8.87
N MET A 330 -10.93 15.59 9.33
CA MET A 330 -12.30 16.05 9.56
C MET A 330 -12.45 16.90 10.83
N GLY A 331 -11.37 17.08 11.61
CA GLY A 331 -11.31 17.95 12.77
C GLY A 331 -11.63 17.27 14.10
N PHE A 332 -11.77 15.95 14.15
CA PHE A 332 -11.97 15.24 15.42
C PHE A 332 -10.73 15.37 16.31
N GLN A 333 -10.95 15.64 17.60
CA GLN A 333 -9.87 15.84 18.59
C GLN A 333 -9.91 14.80 19.71
N GLU A 334 -10.97 14.00 19.77
CA GLU A 334 -11.16 12.92 20.74
C GLU A 334 -11.64 11.67 19.98
N ILE A 335 -10.78 10.67 19.87
CA ILE A 335 -10.99 9.52 18.99
C ILE A 335 -10.90 8.24 19.82
N TYR A 336 -11.90 7.38 19.71
CA TYR A 336 -11.97 6.10 20.41
C TYR A 336 -11.92 4.94 19.43
N LEU A 337 -11.07 3.96 19.69
CA LEU A 337 -11.01 2.70 18.96
C LEU A 337 -11.90 1.66 19.63
N LEU A 338 -12.72 0.94 18.86
CA LEU A 338 -13.58 -0.13 19.38
C LEU A 338 -13.55 -1.34 18.43
N GLY A 339 -13.41 -2.55 18.95
CA GLY A 339 -13.25 -3.76 18.14
C GLY A 339 -11.90 -3.82 17.40
N VAL A 340 -10.85 -3.26 18.01
CA VAL A 340 -9.50 -3.15 17.46
C VAL A 340 -8.55 -4.05 18.24
N ASP A 341 -8.81 -5.37 18.18
CA ASP A 341 -8.15 -6.36 19.04
C ASP A 341 -6.66 -6.57 18.72
N MET A 342 -6.25 -6.53 17.45
CA MET A 342 -4.84 -6.67 17.02
C MET A 342 -4.14 -7.96 17.50
N THR A 343 -4.87 -9.05 17.66
CA THR A 343 -4.31 -10.35 18.06
C THR A 343 -3.34 -10.88 17.00
N THR A 344 -2.16 -11.33 17.44
CA THR A 344 -1.12 -11.86 16.57
C THR A 344 -1.39 -13.30 16.11
N GLY A 345 -0.89 -13.68 14.93
CA GLY A 345 -0.92 -15.07 14.45
C GLY A 345 -2.27 -15.58 13.92
N ILE A 346 -3.30 -14.75 13.87
CA ILE A 346 -4.64 -15.10 13.36
C ILE A 346 -4.77 -14.69 11.89
N ARG A 347 -5.33 -15.58 11.05
CA ARG A 347 -5.70 -15.26 9.67
C ARG A 347 -7.09 -14.61 9.63
N TYR A 348 -7.33 -13.70 8.70
CA TYR A 348 -8.59 -12.95 8.62
C TYR A 348 -9.82 -13.85 8.35
N GLU A 349 -9.61 -15.01 7.76
CA GLU A 349 -10.64 -15.97 7.40
C GLU A 349 -10.88 -17.07 8.45
N ASP A 350 -10.03 -17.15 9.48
CA ASP A 350 -10.17 -18.16 10.54
C ASP A 350 -11.43 -17.88 11.38
N GLU A 351 -12.10 -18.94 11.84
CA GLU A 351 -13.27 -18.80 12.70
C GLU A 351 -12.89 -18.12 14.02
N GLY A 352 -13.63 -17.08 14.41
CA GLY A 352 -13.34 -16.28 15.60
C GLY A 352 -12.29 -15.18 15.41
N SER A 353 -11.77 -14.97 14.19
CA SER A 353 -10.92 -13.82 13.86
C SER A 353 -11.69 -12.49 13.84
N HIS A 354 -13.02 -12.57 13.65
CA HIS A 354 -13.95 -11.46 13.63
C HIS A 354 -15.17 -11.77 14.50
N PHE A 355 -15.88 -10.72 14.95
CA PHE A 355 -17.13 -10.88 15.71
C PHE A 355 -18.33 -11.37 14.87
N TYR A 356 -18.17 -11.44 13.55
CA TYR A 356 -19.11 -12.05 12.61
C TYR A 356 -18.48 -13.26 11.92
N LYS A 357 -19.33 -14.10 11.33
CA LYS A 357 -18.87 -15.24 10.52
C LYS A 357 -18.35 -14.77 9.16
N SER A 358 -17.14 -15.21 8.79
CA SER A 358 -16.59 -14.92 7.46
C SER A 358 -17.48 -15.53 6.35
N PRO A 359 -17.77 -14.78 5.27
CA PRO A 359 -18.62 -15.26 4.18
C PRO A 359 -17.93 -16.33 3.33
N ASP A 360 -16.60 -16.29 3.22
CA ASP A 360 -15.80 -17.27 2.50
C ASP A 360 -14.49 -17.55 3.24
N THR A 361 -14.29 -18.80 3.66
CA THR A 361 -13.06 -19.26 4.33
C THR A 361 -11.95 -19.65 3.35
N LYS A 362 -12.24 -19.62 2.03
CA LYS A 362 -11.28 -19.92 0.95
C LYS A 362 -10.61 -18.66 0.40
N GLU A 363 -11.11 -17.48 0.74
CA GLU A 363 -10.39 -16.23 0.47
C GLU A 363 -9.05 -16.23 1.20
N ASN A 364 -8.00 -15.72 0.53
CA ASN A 364 -6.66 -15.65 1.09
C ASN A 364 -6.28 -14.18 1.24
N LEU A 365 -6.81 -13.54 2.29
CA LEU A 365 -6.46 -12.16 2.65
C LEU A 365 -5.13 -12.08 3.42
N GLY A 366 -4.58 -13.23 3.81
CA GLY A 366 -3.30 -13.35 4.51
C GLY A 366 -3.42 -13.25 6.03
N THR A 367 -2.28 -13.12 6.69
CA THR A 367 -2.17 -12.87 8.13
C THR A 367 -2.09 -11.37 8.41
N SER A 368 -2.62 -10.97 9.56
CA SER A 368 -2.48 -9.59 10.03
C SER A 368 -1.04 -9.27 10.41
N ASN A 369 -0.51 -8.14 9.93
CA ASN A 369 0.77 -7.58 10.43
C ASN A 369 0.50 -6.78 11.71
N SER A 370 -0.10 -7.44 12.70
CA SER A 370 -0.63 -6.80 13.90
C SER A 370 0.45 -6.12 14.74
N LEU A 371 1.69 -6.63 14.76
CA LEU A 371 2.79 -5.99 15.49
C LEU A 371 3.11 -4.60 14.91
N GLU A 372 3.25 -4.50 13.59
CA GLU A 372 3.53 -3.21 12.95
C GLU A 372 2.30 -2.28 13.00
N ALA A 373 1.08 -2.82 12.90
CA ALA A 373 -0.14 -2.04 13.07
C ALA A 373 -0.26 -1.42 14.47
N ARG A 374 0.06 -2.19 15.52
CA ARG A 374 0.08 -1.72 16.91
C ARG A 374 1.11 -0.61 17.13
N LYS A 375 2.34 -0.80 16.62
CA LYS A 375 3.39 0.22 16.64
C LYS A 375 2.97 1.52 15.94
N ASN A 376 2.34 1.43 14.77
CA ASN A 376 1.83 2.61 14.06
C ASN A 376 0.75 3.34 14.87
N LEU A 377 -0.24 2.61 15.42
CA LEU A 377 -1.29 3.20 16.26
C LEU A 377 -0.75 3.86 17.53
N GLY A 378 0.23 3.23 18.20
CA GLY A 378 0.92 3.81 19.34
C GLY A 378 1.66 5.11 18.99
N TYR A 379 2.40 5.11 17.88
CA TYR A 379 3.03 6.33 17.36
C TYR A 379 2.01 7.44 17.11
N ALA A 380 0.87 7.13 16.49
CA ALA A 380 -0.15 8.13 16.25
C ALA A 380 -0.78 8.65 17.56
N ALA A 381 -0.97 7.81 18.58
CA ALA A 381 -1.45 8.25 19.89
C ALA A 381 -0.48 9.27 20.53
N GLU A 382 0.83 8.99 20.50
CA GLU A 382 1.86 9.90 20.99
C GLU A 382 1.93 11.19 20.16
N GLU A 383 1.86 11.09 18.84
CA GLU A 383 1.98 12.22 17.93
C GLU A 383 0.82 13.21 18.08
N ILE A 384 -0.43 12.73 18.10
CA ILE A 384 -1.58 13.62 18.24
C ILE A 384 -1.70 14.21 19.66
N ALA A 385 -1.20 13.50 20.68
CA ALA A 385 -1.18 13.98 22.05
C ALA A 385 -0.30 15.24 22.20
N LYS A 386 0.71 15.43 21.34
CA LYS A 386 1.50 16.68 21.29
C LYS A 386 0.65 17.91 20.95
N SER A 387 -0.48 17.71 20.27
CA SER A 387 -1.46 18.76 19.96
C SER A 387 -2.59 18.86 20.99
N GLY A 388 -2.52 18.10 22.08
CA GLY A 388 -3.57 18.03 23.10
C GLY A 388 -4.79 17.20 22.69
N TRP A 389 -4.71 16.43 21.61
CA TRP A 389 -5.79 15.56 21.13
C TRP A 389 -5.67 14.17 21.75
N ILE A 390 -6.78 13.43 21.73
CA ILE A 390 -6.92 12.17 22.45
C ILE A 390 -7.18 11.03 21.46
N LEU A 391 -6.38 9.97 21.55
CA LEU A 391 -6.67 8.65 20.98
C LEU A 391 -6.70 7.63 22.11
N ARG A 392 -7.82 6.91 22.26
CA ARG A 392 -7.98 5.89 23.30
C ARG A 392 -8.47 4.58 22.73
N ASN A 393 -8.05 3.49 23.33
CA ASN A 393 -8.55 2.15 23.03
C ASN A 393 -9.72 1.82 23.96
N ALA A 394 -10.94 1.85 23.45
CA ALA A 394 -12.16 1.41 24.16
C ALA A 394 -12.51 -0.06 23.85
N THR A 395 -11.66 -0.78 23.11
CA THR A 395 -11.84 -2.21 22.83
C THR A 395 -11.84 -3.00 24.13
N ARG A 396 -12.74 -3.98 24.26
CA ARG A 396 -12.90 -4.78 25.48
C ARG A 396 -11.76 -5.77 25.71
N GLY A 397 -11.16 -6.26 24.63
CA GLY A 397 -10.06 -7.22 24.68
C GLY A 397 -8.91 -6.85 23.74
N GLY A 398 -8.21 -7.88 23.27
CA GLY A 398 -7.11 -7.77 22.33
C GLY A 398 -5.76 -7.38 22.93
N GLU A 399 -4.75 -7.30 22.07
CA GLU A 399 -3.32 -7.12 22.37
C GLU A 399 -2.82 -5.69 22.06
N LEU A 400 -3.71 -4.75 21.73
CA LEU A 400 -3.38 -3.33 21.51
C LEU A 400 -3.22 -2.58 22.85
N GLU A 401 -1.98 -2.49 23.32
CA GLU A 401 -1.60 -1.82 24.58
C GLU A 401 -0.84 -0.50 24.34
N GLU A 402 -0.35 -0.30 23.12
CA GLU A 402 0.40 0.88 22.69
C GLU A 402 -0.48 2.13 22.59
N VAL A 403 -1.82 1.96 22.57
CA VAL A 403 -2.80 3.05 22.67
C VAL A 403 -3.47 2.97 24.05
N PRO A 404 -3.44 4.04 24.86
CA PRO A 404 -3.98 4.00 26.22
C PRO A 404 -5.45 3.55 26.27
N ARG A 405 -5.73 2.54 27.09
CA ARG A 405 -7.06 1.92 27.22
C ARG A 405 -8.01 2.76 28.07
N VAL A 406 -9.29 2.67 27.78
CA VAL A 406 -10.40 3.22 28.58
C VAL A 406 -11.54 2.21 28.62
N ASP A 407 -12.33 2.20 29.69
CA ASP A 407 -13.53 1.38 29.75
C ASP A 407 -14.63 2.01 28.89
N PHE A 408 -15.08 1.28 27.87
CA PHE A 408 -16.16 1.71 26.97
C PHE A 408 -17.45 2.05 27.72
N ASP A 409 -17.79 1.27 28.76
CA ASP A 409 -19.06 1.43 29.47
C ASP A 409 -19.06 2.69 30.36
N LEU A 410 -17.88 3.25 30.66
CA LEU A 410 -17.73 4.49 31.44
C LEU A 410 -17.70 5.76 30.57
N LEU A 411 -17.85 5.65 29.24
CA LEU A 411 -17.83 6.80 28.31
C LEU A 411 -19.19 7.49 28.14
N PHE A 412 -20.25 6.97 28.77
CA PHE A 412 -21.65 7.39 28.59
C PHE A 412 -22.38 7.61 29.93
#